data_AF-A0A644ZZR3-F1
#
_entry.id   AF-A0A644ZZR3-F1
#
_cell.length_a   1.000
_cell.length_b   1.000
_cell.length_c   1.000
_cell.angle_alpha   90.00
_cell.angle_beta   90.00
_cell.angle_gamma   90.00
#
_symmetry.space_group_name_H-M   'P 1'
#
loop_
_entity.id
_entity.type
_entity.pdbx_description
1 polymer ?
#
loop_
_entity_poly.entity_id
_entity_poly.type
_entity_poly.pdbx_seq_one_letter_code
_entity_poly.pdbx_strand_id
1 'polypeptide(L)'
;MPGTNNPLYLWWYTDYRTSNYSSVTDPRFAELSDKIKSEPDAAKAKQMVFELQALMEEEMPNINLYHQYTFALTSKRLTGITPFDTPQYNDAVWNWEVK
;
A
#
# COMPACT_ATOMS: atom_id res chain seq x y z
N MET A 1 8.96 -0.58 1.80
CA MET A 1 8.43 -0.23 0.46
C MET A 1 7.45 0.91 0.64
N PRO A 2 7.59 2.02 -0.11
CA PRO A 2 6.59 3.09 -0.14
C PRO A 2 5.21 2.50 -0.40
N GLY A 3 4.23 2.86 0.43
CA GLY A 3 2.84 2.39 0.31
C GLY A 3 2.18 2.73 -1.03
N THR A 4 2.85 3.51 -1.89
CA THR A 4 2.38 3.90 -3.22
C THR A 4 2.76 2.93 -4.34
N ASN A 5 3.72 2.02 -4.13
CA ASN A 5 4.20 1.11 -5.19
C ASN A 5 3.66 -0.33 -5.05
N ASN A 6 2.96 -0.64 -3.96
CA ASN A 6 2.29 -1.92 -3.80
C ASN A 6 0.80 -1.74 -4.12
N PRO A 7 0.28 -2.30 -5.22
CA PRO A 7 -1.14 -2.20 -5.58
C PRO A 7 -2.06 -2.85 -4.53
N LEU A 8 -1.50 -3.72 -3.68
CA LEU A 8 -2.19 -4.33 -2.56
C LEU A 8 -2.04 -3.53 -1.27
N TYR A 9 -1.43 -2.34 -1.22
CA TYR A 9 -1.15 -1.65 0.06
C TYR A 9 -2.37 -1.51 1.00
N LEU A 10 -3.56 -1.37 0.44
CA LEU A 10 -4.83 -1.26 1.17
C LEU A 10 -5.61 -2.60 1.25
N TRP A 11 -4.99 -3.74 0.87
CA TRP A 11 -5.64 -5.06 0.81
C TRP A 11 -6.23 -5.50 2.14
N TRP A 12 -5.63 -5.08 3.25
CA TRP A 12 -6.06 -5.45 4.59
C TRP A 12 -7.42 -4.85 4.97
N TYR A 13 -7.91 -3.83 4.25
CA TYR A 13 -9.26 -3.30 4.40
C TYR A 13 -10.33 -4.20 3.76
N THR A 14 -9.97 -5.05 2.81
CA THR A 14 -10.90 -5.89 2.05
C THR A 14 -10.73 -7.39 2.33
N ASP A 15 -9.78 -7.79 3.18
CA ASP A 15 -9.64 -9.17 3.60
C ASP A 15 -10.61 -9.50 4.75
N TYR A 16 -11.54 -10.43 4.51
CA TYR A 16 -12.50 -10.89 5.52
C TYR A 16 -11.84 -11.66 6.67
N ARG A 17 -10.59 -12.11 6.51
CA ARG A 17 -9.81 -12.86 7.51
C ARG A 17 -9.18 -11.96 8.57
N THR A 18 -9.22 -10.64 8.38
CA THR A 18 -8.69 -9.65 9.31
C THR A 18 -9.82 -8.82 9.93
N SER A 19 -9.57 -8.16 11.06
CA SER A 19 -10.46 -7.11 11.55
C SER A 19 -10.41 -5.95 10.56
N ASN A 20 -11.41 -5.87 9.69
CA ASN A 20 -11.49 -4.85 8.65
C ASN A 20 -12.57 -3.81 8.99
N TYR A 21 -12.34 -2.56 8.57
CA TYR A 21 -13.31 -1.47 8.78
C TYR A 21 -14.48 -1.54 7.79
N SER A 22 -14.30 -2.25 6.68
CA SER A 22 -15.27 -2.34 5.58
C SER A 22 -16.26 -3.51 5.72
N SER A 23 -16.11 -4.37 6.74
CA SER A 23 -16.95 -5.57 6.96
C SER A 23 -17.12 -6.45 5.71
N VAL A 24 -16.09 -6.52 4.86
CA VAL A 24 -16.13 -7.32 3.63
C VAL A 24 -16.20 -8.79 3.99
N THR A 25 -17.17 -9.51 3.43
CA THR A 25 -17.37 -10.96 3.62
C THR A 25 -17.17 -11.77 2.34
N ASP A 26 -17.02 -11.11 1.19
CA ASP A 26 -16.85 -11.80 -0.08
C ASP A 26 -15.44 -12.42 -0.19
N PRO A 27 -15.33 -13.75 -0.32
CA PRO A 27 -14.04 -14.44 -0.38
C PRO A 27 -13.23 -14.10 -1.63
N ARG A 28 -13.88 -13.61 -2.72
CA ARG A 28 -13.22 -13.27 -3.99
C ARG A 28 -12.07 -12.26 -3.78
N PHE A 29 -12.23 -11.32 -2.84
CA PHE A 29 -11.18 -10.34 -2.52
C PHE A 29 -9.92 -10.99 -1.99
N ALA A 30 -10.06 -11.92 -1.03
CA ALA A 30 -8.93 -12.62 -0.44
C ALA A 30 -8.28 -13.57 -1.45
N GLU A 31 -9.08 -14.29 -2.24
CA GLU A 31 -8.58 -15.21 -3.26
C GLU A 31 -7.78 -14.50 -4.36
N LEU A 32 -8.30 -13.39 -4.90
CA LEU A 32 -7.59 -12.58 -5.89
C LEU A 32 -6.32 -11.98 -5.31
N SER A 33 -6.37 -11.49 -4.07
CA SER A 33 -5.18 -10.95 -3.38
C SER A 33 -4.09 -12.01 -3.20
N ASP A 34 -4.47 -13.23 -2.83
CA ASP A 34 -3.52 -14.33 -2.66
C ASP A 34 -2.95 -14.77 -4.03
N LYS A 35 -3.76 -14.82 -5.08
CA LYS A 35 -3.30 -15.07 -6.46
C LYS A 35 -2.27 -14.04 -6.91
N ILE A 36 -2.56 -12.75 -6.74
CA ILE A 36 -1.64 -11.64 -7.09
C ILE A 36 -0.30 -11.78 -6.34
N LYS A 37 -0.32 -12.11 -5.04
CA LYS A 37 0.91 -12.31 -4.25
C LYS A 37 1.74 -13.51 -4.72
N SER A 38 1.08 -14.54 -5.24
CA SER A 38 1.71 -15.79 -5.67
C SER A 38 2.12 -15.82 -7.15
N GLU A 39 1.66 -14.87 -7.96
CA GLU A 39 1.91 -14.84 -9.41
C GLU A 39 3.33 -14.32 -9.72
N PRO A 40 4.22 -15.14 -10.30
CA PRO A 40 5.59 -14.72 -10.62
C PRO A 40 5.67 -13.81 -11.85
N ASP A 41 4.69 -13.84 -12.76
CA ASP A 41 4.67 -12.99 -13.94
C ASP A 41 4.07 -11.62 -13.63
N ALA A 42 4.91 -10.58 -13.67
CA ALA A 42 4.50 -9.22 -13.37
C ALA A 42 3.38 -8.69 -14.30
N ALA A 43 3.31 -9.13 -15.55
CA ALA A 43 2.26 -8.70 -16.47
C ALA A 43 0.91 -9.34 -16.10
N LYS A 44 0.92 -10.63 -15.72
CA LYS A 44 -0.29 -11.32 -15.23
C LYS A 44 -0.73 -10.79 -13.88
N ALA A 45 0.20 -10.58 -12.94
CA ALA A 45 -0.10 -9.98 -11.65
C ALA A 45 -0.76 -8.59 -11.83
N LYS A 46 -0.28 -7.79 -12.78
CA LYS A 46 -0.89 -6.50 -13.13
C LYS A 46 -2.31 -6.65 -13.69
N GLN A 47 -2.59 -7.65 -14.52
CA GLN A 47 -3.95 -7.92 -15.00
C GLN A 47 -4.89 -8.31 -13.85
N MET A 48 -4.43 -9.19 -12.95
CA MET A 48 -5.20 -9.58 -11.76
C MET A 48 -5.46 -8.40 -10.81
N VAL A 49 -4.53 -7.44 -10.72
CA VAL A 49 -4.77 -6.18 -9.97
C VAL A 49 -5.94 -5.38 -10.59
N PHE A 50 -6.04 -5.32 -11.92
CA PHE A 50 -7.19 -4.67 -12.56
C PHE A 50 -8.50 -5.40 -12.30
N GLU A 51 -8.49 -6.74 -12.26
CA GLU A 51 -9.66 -7.54 -11.87
C GLU A 51 -10.08 -7.25 -10.42
N LEU A 52 -9.11 -7.16 -9.51
CA LEU A 52 -9.37 -6.80 -8.11
C LEU A 52 -9.96 -5.38 -8.01
N GLN A 53 -9.45 -4.42 -8.78
CA GLN A 53 -10.00 -3.06 -8.82
C GLN A 53 -11.43 -3.03 -9.36
N ALA A 54 -11.72 -3.80 -10.42
CA ALA A 54 -13.09 -3.92 -10.93
C ALA A 54 -14.05 -4.50 -9.87
N LEU A 55 -13.62 -5.52 -9.12
CA LEU A 55 -14.40 -6.07 -8.02
C LEU A 55 -14.61 -5.06 -6.89
N MET A 56 -13.60 -4.24 -6.56
CA MET A 56 -13.73 -3.15 -5.59
C MET A 56 -14.76 -2.11 -6.04
N GLU A 57 -14.80 -1.77 -7.33
CA GLU A 57 -15.79 -0.82 -7.87
C GLU A 57 -17.20 -1.42 -7.94
N GLU A 58 -17.33 -2.72 -8.16
CA GLU A 58 -18.63 -3.41 -8.20
C GLU A 58 -19.26 -3.52 -6.80
N GLU A 59 -18.49 -4.02 -5.83
CA GLU A 59 -18.98 -4.27 -4.47
C GLU A 59 -18.91 -3.01 -3.57
N MET A 60 -18.14 -1.99 -3.99
CA MET A 60 -17.92 -0.73 -3.26
C MET A 60 -17.68 -0.89 -1.75
N PRO A 61 -16.73 -1.75 -1.30
CA PRO A 61 -16.46 -1.92 0.13
C PRO A 61 -15.86 -0.66 0.78
N ASN A 62 -15.35 0.25 -0.03
CA ASN A 62 -14.97 1.61 0.34
C ASN A 62 -15.08 2.52 -0.89
N ILE A 63 -15.08 3.84 -0.66
CA ILE A 63 -15.11 4.83 -1.73
C ILE A 63 -13.79 5.60 -1.68
N ASN A 64 -12.99 5.46 -2.73
CA ASN A 64 -11.71 6.15 -2.85
C ASN A 64 -11.94 7.64 -3.18
N LEU A 65 -11.56 8.56 -2.28
CA LEU A 65 -11.80 9.99 -2.45
C LEU A 65 -10.67 10.72 -3.20
N TYR A 66 -9.43 10.58 -2.72
CA TYR A 66 -8.26 11.23 -3.30
C TYR A 66 -6.96 10.52 -2.89
N HIS A 67 -5.92 10.71 -3.68
CA HIS A 67 -4.56 10.34 -3.29
C HIS A 67 -3.94 11.44 -2.43
N GLN A 68 -3.53 11.13 -1.20
CA GLN A 68 -2.98 12.11 -0.27
C GLN A 68 -1.53 12.47 -0.63
N TYR A 69 -1.26 13.77 -0.76
CA TYR A 69 0.12 14.27 -0.82
C TYR A 69 0.79 14.13 0.55
N THR A 70 1.99 13.56 0.56
CA THR A 70 2.85 13.51 1.74
C THR A 70 3.90 14.62 1.63
N PHE A 71 4.08 15.39 2.70
CA PHE A 71 5.15 16.37 2.82
C PHE A 71 6.01 16.02 4.02
N ALA A 72 7.30 16.32 3.93
CA ALA A 72 8.24 16.13 5.01
C ALA A 72 9.06 17.41 5.22
N LEU A 73 9.29 17.76 6.47
CA LEU A 73 10.05 18.94 6.87
C LEU A 73 11.25 18.49 7.69
N THR A 74 12.45 18.91 7.28
CA THR A 74 13.70 18.58 7.98
C THR A 74 14.50 19.86 8.26
N SER A 75 15.30 19.84 9.31
CA SER A 75 16.22 20.94 9.62
C SER A 75 17.34 21.01 8.57
N LYS A 76 17.75 22.21 8.15
CA LYS A 76 18.93 22.41 7.28
C LYS A 76 20.22 21.86 7.87
N ARG A 77 20.26 21.70 9.20
CA ARG A 77 21.40 21.16 9.94
C ARG A 77 21.44 19.64 9.97
N LEU A 78 20.32 18.99 9.68
CA LEU A 78 20.18 17.53 9.73
C LEU A 78 20.56 16.94 8.37
N THR A 79 21.55 16.06 8.35
CA THR A 79 21.97 15.32 7.14
C THR A 79 21.77 13.82 7.30
N GLY A 80 21.67 13.08 6.19
CA GLY A 80 21.47 11.62 6.20
C GLY A 80 20.01 11.14 6.20
N ILE A 81 19.05 12.07 6.18
CA ILE A 81 17.61 11.78 6.09
C ILE A 81 17.15 11.70 4.63
N THR A 82 16.35 10.67 4.29
CA THR A 82 15.69 10.51 2.98
C THR A 82 14.17 10.52 3.17
N PRO A 83 13.52 11.71 3.10
CA PRO A 83 12.15 11.91 3.58
C PRO A 83 11.02 11.14 2.89
N PHE A 84 11.29 10.55 1.73
CA PHE A 84 10.29 9.89 0.90
C PHE A 84 10.59 8.39 0.67
N ASP A 85 11.69 7.87 1.21
CA ASP A 85 11.98 6.44 1.26
C ASP A 85 11.38 5.86 2.54
N THR A 86 10.13 5.39 2.49
CA THR A 86 9.46 4.82 3.68
C THR A 86 10.09 3.46 4.02
N PRO A 87 10.49 3.13 5.28
CA PRO A 87 9.87 3.40 6.58
C PRO A 87 10.25 4.75 7.18
N GLN A 88 9.22 5.59 7.15
CA GLN A 88 9.09 7.03 7.36
C GLN A 88 10.29 7.98 7.22
N TYR A 89 11.53 7.70 7.62
CA TYR A 89 12.69 8.60 7.42
C TYR A 89 14.08 7.92 7.33
N ASN A 90 14.14 6.60 7.55
CA ASN A 90 15.15 5.59 7.15
C ASN A 90 15.25 4.51 8.23
N ASP A 91 15.43 3.24 7.82
CA ASP A 91 15.74 2.13 8.73
C ASP A 91 17.07 2.33 9.49
N ALA A 92 17.90 3.29 9.09
CA ALA A 92 19.21 3.60 9.65
C ALA A 92 19.30 5.01 10.25
N VAL A 93 18.43 5.35 11.20
CA VAL A 93 18.43 6.64 11.92
C VAL A 93 19.77 6.99 12.59
N TRP A 94 20.61 5.99 12.87
CA TRP A 94 21.97 6.15 13.40
C TRP A 94 22.96 6.80 12.42
N ASN A 95 22.60 6.94 11.14
CA ASN A 95 23.40 7.66 10.14
C ASN A 95 23.03 9.16 10.05
N TRP A 96 22.10 9.64 10.90
CA TRP A 96 21.72 11.04 10.89
C TRP A 96 22.72 11.87 11.67
N GLU A 97 23.12 13.01 11.10
CA GLU A 97 24.10 13.91 11.70
C GLU A 97 23.52 15.32 11.82
N VAL A 98 23.90 16.02 12.90
CA VAL A 98 23.57 17.43 13.10
C VAL A 98 24.84 18.25 12.92
N LYS A 99 24.86 19.11 11.91
CA LYS A 99 25.95 20.08 11.67
C LYS A 99 25.77 21.35 12.48
#